data_AF-A0A7X8EMM1-F1
#
_entry.id   AF-A0A7X8EMM1-F1
#
_cell.length_a   1.000
_cell.length_b   1.000
_cell.length_c   1.000
_cell.angle_alpha   90.00
_cell.angle_beta   90.00
_cell.angle_gamma   90.00
#
_symmetry.space_group_name_H-M   'P 1'
#
loop_
_entity.id
_entity.type
_entity.pdbx_description
1 polymer ?
#
loop_
_entity_poly.entity_id
_entity_poly.type
_entity_poly.pdbx_seq_one_letter_code
_entity_poly.pdbx_strand_id
1 'polypeptide(L)'
;MKFTERSHAFIPASFYRRLTEAFGERGRQAFIHGTRYYGEQRGRRMAQRAIRDGRELDFEAYLQYSEWLNSDEAVKEGSSNVTEVEALSPDMTMKITRCAWHAQFRDSGMTEAGAEYCRHLDIAICRGFNPDLVFEVHKTLQTEDCCIHVLKGANFPDGASFEKKREYVRPFDYHCGHSYKCYSDITTAVFGAEGAAVNGAVLEDFRAEFGGEMADRLLHFRNTDFNSCR
;
A
#
# COMPACT_ATOMS: atom_id res chain seq x y z
N MET A 1 17.71 -12.59 -2.54
CA MET A 1 16.24 -12.53 -2.37
C MET A 1 15.67 -11.52 -3.36
N LYS A 2 14.36 -11.53 -3.63
CA LYS A 2 13.69 -10.57 -4.51
C LYS A 2 12.65 -9.78 -3.74
N PHE A 3 12.37 -8.56 -4.21
CA PHE A 3 11.29 -7.75 -3.69
C PHE A 3 9.93 -8.32 -4.13
N THR A 4 9.03 -8.52 -3.17
CA THR A 4 7.66 -9.01 -3.34
C THR A 4 6.70 -8.29 -2.38
N GLU A 5 5.44 -8.71 -2.37
CA GLU A 5 4.43 -8.31 -1.39
C GLU A 5 4.91 -8.55 0.04
N ARG A 6 5.66 -9.63 0.31
CA ARG A 6 6.16 -9.95 1.65
C ARG A 6 7.18 -8.92 2.13
N SER A 7 8.17 -8.57 1.32
CA SER A 7 9.12 -7.51 1.67
C SER A 7 8.42 -6.15 1.80
N HIS A 8 7.41 -5.90 0.97
CA HIS A 8 6.64 -4.67 1.04
C HIS A 8 5.81 -4.56 2.33
N ALA A 9 5.18 -5.66 2.77
CA ALA A 9 4.39 -5.72 4.00
C ALA A 9 5.26 -5.74 5.27
N PHE A 10 6.49 -6.24 5.20
CA PHE A 10 7.43 -6.22 6.32
C PHE A 10 7.79 -4.80 6.76
N ILE A 11 7.96 -3.87 5.82
CA ILE A 11 8.35 -2.48 6.11
C ILE A 11 7.34 -1.78 7.05
N PRO A 12 6.03 -1.67 6.73
CA PRO A 12 5.06 -1.09 7.65
C PRO A 12 4.94 -1.88 8.95
N ALA A 13 5.10 -3.20 8.93
CA ALA A 13 5.08 -4.02 10.16
C ALA A 13 6.22 -3.62 11.12
N SER A 14 7.45 -3.50 10.61
CA SER A 14 8.61 -3.08 11.40
C SER A 14 8.46 -1.63 11.87
N PHE A 15 7.97 -0.72 11.02
CA PHE A 15 7.68 0.66 11.44
C PHE A 15 6.64 0.72 12.56
N TYR A 16 5.51 0.02 12.44
CA TYR A 16 4.49 -0.02 13.48
C TYR A 16 5.09 -0.46 14.81
N ARG A 17 5.77 -1.61 14.81
CA ARG A 17 6.40 -2.19 16.00
C ARG A 17 7.37 -1.21 16.66
N ARG A 18 8.34 -0.67 15.90
CA ARG A 18 9.35 0.23 16.47
C ARG A 18 8.77 1.56 16.94
N LEU A 19 7.77 2.10 16.23
CA LEU A 19 7.11 3.34 16.62
C LEU A 19 6.28 3.16 17.90
N THR A 20 5.54 2.06 18.04
CA THR A 20 4.73 1.81 19.23
C THR A 20 5.59 1.44 20.44
N GLU A 21 6.67 0.68 20.26
CA GLU A 21 7.67 0.41 21.29
C GLU A 21 8.33 1.70 21.82
N ALA A 22 8.69 2.63 20.92
CA ALA A 22 9.39 3.86 21.30
C ALA A 22 8.46 4.98 21.81
N PHE A 23 7.28 5.13 21.22
CA PHE A 23 6.43 6.32 21.41
C PHE A 23 4.97 6.01 21.78
N GLY A 24 4.61 4.74 21.98
CA GLY A 24 3.25 4.32 22.32
C GLY A 24 2.20 4.82 21.31
N GLU A 25 1.12 5.40 21.81
CA GLU A 25 0.01 5.89 20.99
C GLU A 25 0.44 6.98 19.98
N ARG A 26 1.41 7.83 20.32
CA ARG A 26 1.94 8.81 19.37
C ARG A 26 2.61 8.11 18.18
N GLY A 27 3.32 7.01 18.46
CA GLY A 27 3.91 6.16 17.43
C GLY A 27 2.86 5.53 16.53
N ARG A 28 1.77 5.02 17.11
CA ARG A 28 0.62 4.51 16.34
C ARG A 28 0.01 5.57 15.42
N GLN A 29 -0.20 6.79 15.92
CA GLN A 29 -0.73 7.90 15.11
C GLN A 29 0.22 8.30 13.97
N ALA A 30 1.53 8.34 14.24
CA ALA A 30 2.53 8.60 13.20
C ALA A 30 2.54 7.50 12.12
N PHE A 31 2.38 6.22 12.51
CA PHE A 31 2.24 5.11 11.58
C PHE A 31 1.00 5.25 10.69
N ILE A 32 -0.16 5.57 11.27
CA ILE A 32 -1.41 5.78 10.51
C ILE A 32 -1.23 6.94 9.52
N HIS A 33 -0.60 8.03 9.96
CA HIS A 33 -0.31 9.16 9.09
C HIS A 33 0.66 8.78 7.95
N GLY A 34 1.73 8.04 8.26
CA GLY A 34 2.68 7.51 7.26
C GLY A 34 2.01 6.61 6.22
N THR A 35 1.08 5.76 6.66
CA THR A 35 0.29 4.86 5.78
C THR A 35 -0.57 5.68 4.81
N ARG A 36 -1.25 6.71 5.32
CA ARG A 36 -2.07 7.61 4.51
C ARG A 36 -1.22 8.42 3.53
N TYR A 37 -0.10 8.95 3.99
CA TYR A 37 0.84 9.70 3.17
C TYR A 37 1.39 8.86 2.01
N TYR A 38 1.81 7.62 2.29
CA TYR A 38 2.24 6.64 1.28
C TYR A 38 1.13 6.36 0.25
N GLY A 39 -0.08 6.01 0.72
CA GLY A 39 -1.22 5.71 -0.14
C GLY A 39 -1.58 6.89 -1.05
N GLU A 40 -1.68 8.09 -0.48
CA GLU A 40 -2.04 9.29 -1.23
C GLU A 40 -1.02 9.67 -2.30
N GLN A 41 0.28 9.55 -2.01
CA GLN A 41 1.31 9.80 -3.02
C GLN A 41 1.16 8.85 -4.20
N ARG A 42 0.86 7.57 -3.94
CA ARG A 42 0.59 6.60 -4.99
C ARG A 42 -0.65 6.97 -5.81
N GLY A 43 -1.77 7.28 -5.15
CA GLY A 43 -2.98 7.75 -5.83
C GLY A 43 -2.73 8.99 -6.69
N ARG A 44 -1.96 9.95 -6.18
CA ARG A 44 -1.63 11.20 -6.87
C ARG A 44 -0.84 10.96 -8.16
N ARG A 45 0.10 10.01 -8.15
CA ARG A 45 0.84 9.62 -9.36
C ARG A 45 -0.07 8.92 -10.36
N MET A 46 -1.00 8.07 -9.90
CA MET A 46 -2.01 7.45 -10.77
C MET A 46 -2.86 8.53 -11.46
N ALA A 47 -3.34 9.52 -10.72
CA ALA A 47 -4.13 10.63 -11.26
C ALA A 47 -3.36 11.48 -12.27
N GLN A 48 -2.10 11.82 -11.99
CA GLN A 48 -1.28 12.57 -12.94
C GLN A 48 -1.09 11.85 -14.27
N ARG A 49 -0.96 10.51 -14.24
CA ARG A 49 -0.88 9.72 -15.48
C ARG A 49 -2.21 9.69 -16.20
N ALA A 50 -3.33 9.56 -15.48
CA ALA A 50 -4.67 9.64 -16.07
C ALA A 50 -4.92 11.00 -16.73
N ILE A 51 -4.57 12.10 -16.07
CA ILE A 51 -4.66 13.47 -16.61
C ILE A 51 -3.79 13.62 -17.86
N ARG A 52 -2.53 13.16 -17.81
CA ARG A 52 -1.60 13.23 -18.95
C ARG A 52 -2.16 12.51 -20.18
N ASP A 53 -2.88 11.41 -19.96
CA ASP A 53 -3.49 10.59 -21.00
C ASP A 53 -4.90 11.08 -21.39
N GLY A 54 -5.37 12.21 -20.83
CA GLY A 54 -6.67 12.82 -21.14
C GLY A 54 -7.88 12.05 -20.60
N ARG A 55 -7.71 11.27 -19.53
CA ARG A 55 -8.80 10.52 -18.88
C ARG A 55 -9.43 11.32 -17.74
N GLU A 56 -10.74 11.17 -17.59
CA GLU A 56 -11.47 11.58 -16.39
C GLU A 56 -10.95 10.83 -15.15
N LEU A 57 -11.02 11.47 -13.98
CA LEU A 57 -10.59 10.87 -12.71
C LEU A 57 -11.73 10.11 -12.03
N ASP A 58 -12.32 9.16 -12.74
CA ASP A 58 -13.38 8.28 -12.27
C ASP A 58 -12.85 6.93 -11.74
N PHE A 59 -13.75 6.04 -11.31
CA PHE A 59 -13.35 4.72 -10.84
C PHE A 59 -12.80 3.81 -11.94
N GLU A 60 -13.17 4.01 -13.21
CA GLU A 60 -12.61 3.23 -14.32
C GLU A 60 -11.12 3.54 -14.46
N ALA A 61 -10.77 4.83 -14.52
CA ALA A 61 -9.39 5.28 -14.54
C ALA A 61 -8.64 4.90 -13.26
N TYR A 62 -9.26 5.01 -12.08
CA TYR A 62 -8.66 4.56 -10.83
C TYR A 62 -8.18 3.10 -10.89
N LEU A 63 -9.03 2.21 -11.42
CA LEU A 63 -8.73 0.77 -11.54
C LEU A 63 -7.67 0.50 -12.63
N GLN A 64 -7.78 1.14 -13.79
CA GLN A 64 -6.87 0.94 -14.94
C GLN A 64 -5.45 1.48 -14.66
N TYR A 65 -5.31 2.57 -13.89
CA TYR A 65 -4.02 3.22 -13.62
C TYR A 65 -3.30 2.69 -12.37
N SER A 66 -3.81 1.62 -11.75
CA SER A 66 -3.18 0.98 -10.58
C SER A 66 -1.71 0.62 -10.83
N GLU A 67 -0.81 1.11 -9.97
CA GLU A 67 0.65 0.95 -10.14
C GLU A 67 1.21 -0.44 -9.81
N TRP A 68 0.38 -1.44 -9.52
CA TRP A 68 0.88 -2.74 -9.04
C TRP A 68 0.09 -3.94 -9.56
N LEU A 69 0.75 -5.08 -9.59
CA LEU A 69 0.23 -6.41 -9.90
C LEU A 69 0.82 -7.41 -8.93
N ASN A 70 0.15 -8.56 -8.77
CA ASN A 70 0.73 -9.68 -8.03
C ASN A 70 2.10 -10.03 -8.63
N SER A 71 3.10 -10.25 -7.78
CA SER A 71 4.42 -10.70 -8.22
C SER A 71 4.33 -12.10 -8.83
N ASP A 72 5.24 -12.42 -9.76
CA ASP A 72 5.34 -13.75 -10.35
C ASP A 72 5.58 -14.81 -9.27
N GLU A 73 6.36 -14.47 -8.24
CA GLU A 73 6.60 -15.30 -7.07
C GLU A 73 5.29 -15.60 -6.32
N ALA A 74 4.50 -14.57 -5.99
CA ALA A 74 3.24 -14.77 -5.28
C ALA A 74 2.22 -15.59 -6.10
N VAL A 75 2.22 -15.44 -7.42
CA VAL A 75 1.38 -16.26 -8.31
C VAL A 75 1.84 -17.71 -8.31
N LYS A 76 3.14 -17.98 -8.48
CA LYS A 76 3.69 -19.34 -8.51
C LYS A 76 3.51 -20.09 -7.19
N GLU A 77 3.59 -19.38 -6.07
CA GLU A 77 3.43 -19.94 -4.73
C GLU A 77 1.96 -20.05 -4.30
N GLY A 78 1.01 -19.58 -5.11
CA GLY A 78 -0.41 -19.56 -4.75
C GLY A 78 -0.73 -18.60 -3.59
N SER A 79 0.17 -17.67 -3.28
CA SER A 79 0.03 -16.67 -2.21
C SER A 79 -0.48 -15.31 -2.70
N SER A 80 -0.68 -15.18 -4.01
CA SER A 80 -1.21 -13.96 -4.66
C SER A 80 -2.56 -13.53 -4.09
N ASN A 81 -2.84 -12.23 -4.21
CA ASN A 81 -4.13 -11.69 -3.83
C ASN A 81 -5.23 -12.27 -4.74
N VAL A 82 -6.34 -12.68 -4.13
CA VAL A 82 -7.56 -13.15 -4.82
C VAL A 82 -8.67 -12.19 -4.51
N THR A 83 -9.23 -11.61 -5.58
CA THR A 83 -10.33 -10.66 -5.51
C THR A 83 -11.46 -11.16 -6.42
N GLU A 84 -12.65 -11.25 -5.86
CA GLU A 84 -13.90 -11.58 -6.55
C GLU A 84 -14.74 -10.30 -6.62
N VAL A 85 -15.30 -10.00 -7.80
CA VAL A 85 -16.24 -8.88 -7.96
C VAL A 85 -17.64 -9.44 -7.72
N GLU A 86 -18.28 -9.00 -6.65
CA GLU A 86 -19.64 -9.45 -6.27
C GLU A 86 -20.73 -8.60 -6.94
N ALA A 87 -20.45 -7.32 -7.15
CA ALA A 87 -21.35 -6.39 -7.83
C ALA A 87 -20.56 -5.32 -8.59
N LEU A 88 -21.14 -4.80 -9.68
CA LEU A 88 -20.58 -3.72 -10.50
C LEU A 88 -21.37 -2.41 -10.37
N SER A 89 -22.64 -2.47 -9.97
CA SER A 89 -23.58 -1.35 -9.91
C SER A 89 -24.68 -1.59 -8.86
N PRO A 90 -25.21 -0.54 -8.20
CA PRO A 90 -24.82 0.87 -8.29
C PRO A 90 -23.45 1.16 -7.66
N ASP A 91 -23.05 0.34 -6.69
CA ASP A 91 -21.71 0.31 -6.13
C ASP A 91 -20.96 -0.91 -6.68
N MET A 92 -19.66 -0.77 -6.94
CA MET A 92 -18.83 -1.93 -7.21
C MET A 92 -18.35 -2.51 -5.87
N THR A 93 -18.67 -3.78 -5.61
CA THR A 93 -18.28 -4.50 -4.41
C THR A 93 -17.26 -5.57 -4.74
N MET A 94 -16.13 -5.55 -4.05
CA MET A 94 -15.05 -6.52 -4.20
C MET A 94 -14.83 -7.28 -2.90
N LYS A 95 -14.81 -8.61 -3.00
CA LYS A 95 -14.48 -9.51 -1.91
C LYS A 95 -13.06 -10.04 -2.09
N ILE A 96 -12.23 -9.86 -1.07
CA ILE A 96 -10.85 -10.35 -1.07
C ILE A 96 -10.75 -11.51 -0.09
N THR A 97 -10.49 -12.71 -0.63
CA THR A 97 -10.45 -13.98 0.13
C THR A 97 -9.04 -14.44 0.44
N ARG A 98 -8.03 -13.89 -0.26
CA ARG A 98 -6.61 -14.13 0.00
C ARG A 98 -5.81 -12.87 -0.24
N CYS A 99 -4.86 -12.59 0.65
CA CYS A 99 -3.99 -11.42 0.56
C CYS A 99 -2.59 -11.72 1.08
N ALA A 100 -1.56 -11.47 0.26
CA ALA A 100 -0.16 -11.68 0.61
C ALA A 100 0.30 -10.78 1.77
N TRP A 101 -0.25 -9.56 1.86
CA TRP A 101 0.00 -8.66 2.98
C TRP A 101 -0.56 -9.22 4.29
N HIS A 102 -1.81 -9.67 4.29
CA HIS A 102 -2.42 -10.30 5.46
C HIS A 102 -1.59 -11.50 5.94
N ALA A 103 -1.19 -12.38 5.01
CA ALA A 103 -0.33 -13.52 5.33
C ALA A 103 0.98 -13.07 5.99
N GLN A 104 1.67 -12.06 5.44
CA GLN A 104 2.91 -11.55 6.04
C GLN A 104 2.70 -10.94 7.44
N PHE A 105 1.66 -10.13 7.63
CA PHE A 105 1.36 -9.55 8.96
C PHE A 105 1.05 -10.64 9.99
N ARG A 106 0.27 -11.66 9.60
CA ARG A 106 -0.02 -12.81 10.46
C ARG A 106 1.23 -13.63 10.78
N ASP A 107 2.00 -14.00 9.76
CA ASP A 107 3.20 -14.85 9.90
C ASP A 107 4.28 -14.18 10.78
N SER A 108 4.30 -12.84 10.82
CA SER A 108 5.22 -12.05 11.65
C SER A 108 4.65 -11.66 13.03
N GLY A 109 3.44 -12.11 13.38
CA GLY A 109 2.77 -11.74 14.63
C GLY A 109 2.38 -10.26 14.71
N MET A 110 2.31 -9.56 13.58
CA MET A 110 2.05 -8.12 13.46
C MET A 110 0.61 -7.83 12.99
N THR A 111 -0.37 -8.54 13.55
CA THR A 111 -1.79 -8.42 13.17
C THR A 111 -2.36 -7.03 13.48
N GLU A 112 -1.96 -6.38 14.57
CA GLU A 112 -2.37 -5.00 14.87
C GLU A 112 -1.85 -3.99 13.83
N ALA A 113 -0.57 -4.12 13.46
CA ALA A 113 0.02 -3.32 12.39
C ALA A 113 -0.75 -3.51 11.08
N GLY A 114 -1.09 -4.78 10.78
CA GLY A 114 -1.89 -5.15 9.63
C GLY A 114 -3.29 -4.54 9.66
N ALA A 115 -3.97 -4.55 10.81
CA ALA A 115 -5.30 -3.98 10.98
C ALA A 115 -5.31 -2.47 10.73
N GLU A 116 -4.35 -1.73 11.29
CA GLU A 116 -4.21 -0.30 10.99
C GLU A 116 -3.85 -0.05 9.52
N TYR A 117 -2.87 -0.78 9.00
CA TYR A 117 -2.43 -0.63 7.62
C TYR A 117 -3.58 -0.84 6.61
N CYS A 118 -4.28 -1.98 6.72
CA CYS A 118 -5.37 -2.35 5.82
C CYS A 118 -6.60 -1.45 5.97
N ARG A 119 -6.83 -0.87 7.16
CA ARG A 119 -7.94 0.07 7.37
C ARG A 119 -7.75 1.38 6.61
N HIS A 120 -6.52 1.84 6.41
CA HIS A 120 -6.26 3.18 5.85
C HIS A 120 -5.70 3.18 4.43
N LEU A 121 -4.99 2.13 4.00
CA LEU A 121 -4.20 2.17 2.76
C LEU A 121 -5.04 2.43 1.51
N ASP A 122 -5.99 1.53 1.19
CA ASP A 122 -6.71 1.60 -0.09
C ASP A 122 -7.60 2.86 -0.17
N ILE A 123 -8.17 3.27 0.96
CA ILE A 123 -8.90 4.55 1.09
C ILE A 123 -7.97 5.72 0.76
N ALA A 124 -6.74 5.72 1.29
CA ALA A 124 -5.77 6.77 1.04
C ALA A 124 -5.30 6.81 -0.43
N ILE A 125 -5.16 5.66 -1.09
CA ILE A 125 -4.84 5.60 -2.53
C ILE A 125 -5.98 6.20 -3.34
N CYS A 126 -7.24 5.84 -3.07
CA CYS A 126 -8.39 6.43 -3.74
C CYS A 126 -8.46 7.95 -3.51
N ARG A 127 -8.34 8.39 -2.26
CA ARG A 127 -8.33 9.83 -1.92
C ARG A 127 -7.22 10.61 -2.62
N GLY A 128 -6.02 10.02 -2.73
CA GLY A 128 -4.91 10.64 -3.45
C GLY A 128 -5.13 10.71 -4.96
N PHE A 129 -5.91 9.78 -5.51
CA PHE A 129 -6.29 9.77 -6.92
C PHE A 129 -7.36 10.82 -7.22
N ASN A 130 -8.47 10.79 -6.49
CA ASN A 130 -9.53 11.78 -6.55
C ASN A 130 -10.27 11.81 -5.19
N PRO A 131 -10.23 12.92 -4.45
CA PRO A 131 -10.89 13.02 -3.14
C PRO A 131 -12.43 13.01 -3.21
N ASP A 132 -13.02 13.22 -4.38
CA ASP A 132 -14.47 13.17 -4.58
C ASP A 132 -14.99 11.73 -4.78
N LEU A 133 -14.10 10.78 -5.05
CA LEU A 133 -14.45 9.35 -5.13
C LEU A 133 -14.57 8.76 -3.71
N VAL A 134 -15.65 8.01 -3.48
CA VAL A 134 -15.92 7.38 -2.19
C VAL A 134 -15.57 5.89 -2.24
N PHE A 135 -14.43 5.54 -1.65
CA PHE A 135 -13.98 4.17 -1.46
C PHE A 135 -14.09 3.77 0.01
N GLU A 136 -14.79 2.67 0.27
CA GLU A 136 -15.04 2.17 1.63
C GLU A 136 -14.39 0.79 1.84
N VAL A 137 -13.88 0.58 3.05
CA VAL A 137 -13.40 -0.73 3.53
C VAL A 137 -14.30 -1.13 4.69
N HIS A 138 -15.15 -2.13 4.48
CA HIS A 138 -16.14 -2.57 5.50
C HIS A 138 -15.59 -3.69 6.39
N LYS A 139 -14.81 -4.59 5.80
CA LYS A 139 -14.17 -5.73 6.47
C LYS A 139 -12.74 -5.86 6.04
N THR A 140 -11.90 -6.47 6.88
CA THR A 140 -10.53 -6.82 6.52
C THR A 140 -10.23 -8.25 6.99
N LEU A 141 -9.40 -8.96 6.21
CA LEU A 141 -8.88 -10.28 6.58
C LEU A 141 -8.11 -10.30 7.92
N GLN A 142 -7.76 -9.14 8.49
CA GLN A 142 -7.09 -9.05 9.78
C GLN A 142 -8.01 -9.37 10.96
N THR A 143 -9.32 -9.18 10.78
CA THR A 143 -10.33 -9.36 11.85
C THR A 143 -11.50 -10.23 11.42
N GLU A 144 -11.65 -10.51 10.12
CA GLU A 144 -12.77 -11.21 9.52
C GLU A 144 -12.27 -12.30 8.54
N ASP A 145 -13.19 -13.06 7.96
CA ASP A 145 -12.93 -14.12 6.97
C ASP A 145 -12.54 -13.61 5.57
N CYS A 146 -12.84 -12.34 5.28
CA CYS A 146 -12.54 -11.67 4.01
C CYS A 146 -12.42 -10.15 4.18
N CYS A 147 -11.81 -9.48 3.19
CA CYS A 147 -12.00 -8.03 3.05
C CYS A 147 -13.20 -7.75 2.15
N ILE A 148 -13.92 -6.66 2.44
CA ILE A 148 -14.98 -6.13 1.60
C ILE A 148 -14.66 -4.67 1.27
N HIS A 149 -14.39 -4.41 0.00
CA HIS A 149 -14.14 -3.08 -0.53
C HIS A 149 -15.32 -2.63 -1.39
N VAL A 150 -15.74 -1.38 -1.24
CA VAL A 150 -16.89 -0.82 -1.97
C VAL A 150 -16.48 0.49 -2.64
N LEU A 151 -16.68 0.58 -3.95
CA LEU A 151 -16.53 1.82 -4.73
C LEU A 151 -17.93 2.38 -4.94
N LYS A 152 -18.28 3.40 -4.16
CA LYS A 152 -19.64 3.93 -4.08
C LYS A 152 -20.00 4.72 -5.34
N GLY A 153 -21.14 4.40 -5.95
CA GLY A 153 -21.59 5.06 -7.17
C GLY A 153 -20.72 4.77 -8.39
N ALA A 154 -20.03 3.61 -8.41
CA ALA A 154 -19.25 3.18 -9.57
C ALA A 154 -20.12 3.00 -10.83
N ASN A 155 -21.35 2.51 -10.67
CA ASN A 155 -22.36 2.38 -11.73
C ASN A 155 -21.82 1.70 -13.02
N PHE A 156 -20.96 0.70 -12.89
CA PHE A 156 -20.38 0.04 -14.06
C PHE A 156 -21.42 -0.86 -14.76
N PRO A 157 -21.37 -0.96 -16.10
CA PRO A 157 -22.23 -1.88 -16.83
C PRO A 157 -21.83 -3.34 -16.57
N ASP A 158 -22.79 -4.26 -16.74
CA ASP A 158 -22.53 -5.69 -16.62
C ASP A 158 -21.41 -6.14 -17.58
N GLY A 159 -20.49 -6.96 -17.06
CA GLY A 159 -19.35 -7.46 -17.83
C GLY A 159 -18.21 -6.45 -18.03
N ALA A 160 -18.26 -5.28 -17.37
CA ALA A 160 -17.15 -4.34 -17.37
C ALA A 160 -15.84 -5.01 -16.92
N SER A 161 -14.74 -4.67 -17.61
CA SER A 161 -13.40 -5.15 -17.31
C SER A 161 -12.44 -3.99 -17.25
N PHE A 162 -11.56 -3.99 -16.24
CA PHE A 162 -10.64 -2.89 -15.94
C PHE A 162 -9.20 -3.37 -16.09
N GLU A 163 -8.78 -3.62 -17.32
CA GLU A 163 -7.41 -4.04 -17.58
C GLU A 163 -6.42 -2.94 -17.15
N LYS A 164 -5.44 -3.32 -16.32
CA LYS A 164 -4.41 -2.40 -15.85
C LYS A 164 -3.44 -2.06 -16.98
N LYS A 165 -3.14 -0.77 -17.09
CA LYS A 165 -2.11 -0.23 -17.98
C LYS A 165 -0.72 -0.68 -17.53
N ARG A 166 -0.18 -1.68 -18.21
CA ARG A 166 1.07 -2.37 -17.84
C ARG A 166 2.26 -1.42 -17.83
N GLU A 167 2.25 -0.38 -18.67
CA GLU A 167 3.27 0.66 -18.73
C GLU A 167 3.38 1.50 -17.43
N TYR A 168 2.35 1.49 -16.59
CA TYR A 168 2.29 2.24 -15.32
C TYR A 168 2.52 1.38 -14.08
N VAL A 169 2.61 0.06 -14.26
CA VAL A 169 2.98 -0.84 -13.18
C VAL A 169 4.44 -0.60 -12.80
N ARG A 170 4.70 -0.52 -11.50
CA ARG A 170 6.03 -0.37 -10.93
C ARG A 170 6.47 -1.66 -10.23
N PRO A 171 7.77 -2.00 -10.29
CA PRO A 171 8.31 -3.16 -9.60
C PRO A 171 8.25 -3.01 -8.07
N PHE A 172 8.35 -4.12 -7.34
CA PHE A 172 8.22 -4.10 -5.87
C PHE A 172 9.38 -3.40 -5.15
N ASP A 173 10.56 -3.30 -5.75
CA ASP A 173 11.65 -2.51 -5.16
C ASP A 173 11.29 -1.02 -5.10
N TYR A 174 10.61 -0.50 -6.12
CA TYR A 174 10.05 0.85 -6.14
C TYR A 174 8.99 1.03 -5.04
N HIS A 175 8.06 0.09 -4.90
CA HIS A 175 7.01 0.17 -3.86
C HIS A 175 7.60 0.07 -2.45
N CYS A 176 8.58 -0.80 -2.23
CA CYS A 176 9.29 -0.92 -0.96
C CYS A 176 10.09 0.34 -0.63
N GLY A 177 10.83 0.88 -1.60
CA GLY A 177 11.54 2.15 -1.44
C GLY A 177 10.59 3.32 -1.14
N HIS A 178 9.45 3.39 -1.84
CA HIS A 178 8.40 4.39 -1.59
C HIS A 178 7.85 4.28 -0.16
N SER A 179 7.45 3.07 0.25
CA SER A 179 6.92 2.80 1.59
C SER A 179 7.93 3.20 2.67
N TYR A 180 9.18 2.69 2.58
CA TYR A 180 10.24 3.00 3.54
C TYR A 180 10.50 4.52 3.64
N LYS A 181 10.59 5.21 2.49
CA LYS A 181 10.81 6.66 2.47
C LYS A 181 9.65 7.41 3.12
N CYS A 182 8.40 7.09 2.81
CA CYS A 182 7.23 7.76 3.37
C CYS A 182 7.16 7.63 4.89
N TYR A 183 7.31 6.42 5.42
CA TYR A 183 7.34 6.24 6.87
C TYR A 183 8.54 6.94 7.51
N SER A 184 9.70 6.93 6.85
CA SER A 184 10.90 7.62 7.34
C SER A 184 10.71 9.13 7.42
N ASP A 185 10.17 9.74 6.37
CA ASP A 185 9.89 11.18 6.30
C ASP A 185 8.94 11.60 7.43
N ILE A 186 7.82 10.88 7.60
CA ILE A 186 6.84 11.19 8.65
C ILE A 186 7.45 10.97 10.04
N THR A 187 8.14 9.86 10.25
CA THR A 187 8.72 9.52 11.55
C THR A 187 9.78 10.55 11.98
N THR A 188 10.65 10.98 11.05
CA THR A 188 11.62 12.05 11.32
C THR A 188 10.93 13.41 11.52
N ALA A 189 9.91 13.74 10.72
CA ALA A 189 9.20 15.01 10.86
C ALA A 189 8.49 15.13 12.23
N VAL A 190 7.93 14.03 12.74
CA VAL A 190 7.17 14.03 14.00
C VAL A 190 8.08 13.91 15.24
N PHE A 191 9.14 13.11 15.18
CA PHE A 191 9.97 12.76 16.34
C PHE A 191 11.44 13.22 16.24
N GLY A 192 11.80 13.97 15.20
CA GLY A 192 13.16 14.49 15.02
C GLY A 192 14.24 13.40 15.01
N ALA A 193 15.28 13.59 15.81
CA ALA A 193 16.42 12.67 15.89
C ALA A 193 16.04 11.27 16.38
N GLU A 194 15.11 11.16 17.34
CA GLU A 194 14.62 9.86 17.83
C GLU A 194 13.84 9.12 16.73
N GLY A 195 13.08 9.85 15.90
CA GLY A 195 12.44 9.29 14.72
C GLY A 195 13.46 8.81 13.68
N ALA A 196 14.51 9.58 13.41
CA ALA A 196 15.59 9.14 12.53
C ALA A 196 16.29 7.86 13.04
N ALA A 197 16.43 7.70 14.36
CA ALA A 197 16.95 6.47 14.95
C ALA A 197 16.01 5.27 14.71
N VAL A 198 14.69 5.47 14.83
CA VAL A 198 13.70 4.44 14.46
C VAL A 198 13.84 4.04 12.98
N ASN A 199 13.98 5.00 12.06
CA ASN A 199 14.14 4.71 10.63
C ASN A 199 15.37 3.83 10.33
N GLY A 200 16.50 4.12 11.00
CA GLY A 200 17.70 3.31 10.91
C GLY A 200 17.49 1.90 11.47
N ALA A 201 16.79 1.79 12.59
CA ALA A 201 16.49 0.52 13.22
C ALA A 201 15.53 -0.36 12.37
N VAL A 202 14.58 0.25 11.65
CA VAL A 202 13.73 -0.46 10.66
C VAL A 202 14.56 -0.94 9.47
N LEU A 203 15.52 -0.14 8.99
CA LEU A 203 16.41 -0.56 7.91
C LEU A 203 17.25 -1.78 8.33
N GLU A 204 17.73 -1.81 9.57
CA GLU A 204 18.49 -2.94 10.10
C GLU A 204 17.62 -4.19 10.30
N ASP A 205 16.34 -4.05 10.70
CA ASP A 205 15.40 -5.18 10.69
C ASP A 205 15.25 -5.75 9.27
N PHE A 206 15.08 -4.86 8.28
CA PHE A 206 14.93 -5.26 6.89
C PHE A 206 16.21 -5.92 6.35
N ARG A 207 17.38 -5.40 6.74
CA ARG A 207 18.69 -5.98 6.40
C ARG A 207 18.86 -7.38 6.99
N ALA A 208 18.43 -7.59 8.24
CA ALA A 208 18.51 -8.88 8.89
C ALA A 208 17.61 -9.93 8.21
N GLU A 209 16.41 -9.54 7.80
CA GLU A 209 15.43 -10.43 7.16
C GLU A 209 15.75 -10.71 5.68
N PHE A 210 16.06 -9.65 4.91
CA PHE A 210 16.15 -9.73 3.44
C PHE A 210 17.57 -9.58 2.87
N GLY A 211 18.56 -9.31 3.73
CA GLY A 211 19.95 -9.14 3.36
C GLY A 211 20.35 -7.71 2.97
N GLY A 212 21.66 -7.46 2.96
CA GLY A 212 22.22 -6.12 2.78
C GLY A 212 21.93 -5.48 1.43
N GLU A 213 21.97 -6.25 0.34
CA GLU A 213 21.74 -5.74 -1.01
C GLU A 213 20.32 -5.15 -1.17
N MET A 214 19.30 -5.82 -0.62
CA MET A 214 17.93 -5.31 -0.67
C MET A 214 17.74 -4.11 0.26
N ALA A 215 18.37 -4.09 1.45
CA ALA A 215 18.33 -2.92 2.33
C ALA A 215 18.96 -1.70 1.65
N ASP A 216 20.13 -1.86 1.02
CA ASP A 216 20.81 -0.78 0.31
C ASP A 216 19.98 -0.28 -0.89
N ARG A 217 19.24 -1.19 -1.56
CA ARG A 217 18.31 -0.83 -2.63
C ARG A 217 17.19 0.10 -2.16
N LEU A 218 16.68 -0.03 -0.93
CA LEU A 218 15.70 0.92 -0.39
C LEU A 218 16.26 2.35 -0.33
N LEU A 219 17.53 2.48 0.05
CA LEU A 219 18.20 3.79 0.18
C LEU A 219 18.41 4.50 -1.17
N HIS A 220 18.40 3.77 -2.30
CA HIS A 220 18.45 4.40 -3.63
C HIS A 220 17.25 5.31 -3.89
N PHE A 221 16.12 5.08 -3.22
CA PHE A 221 14.90 5.87 -3.38
C PHE A 221 14.81 7.08 -2.42
N ARG A 222 15.81 7.31 -1.57
CA ARG A 222 15.77 8.37 -0.54
C ARG A 222 15.54 9.78 -1.11
N ASN A 223 15.99 10.01 -2.34
CA ASN A 223 15.88 11.29 -3.05
C ASN A 223 14.80 11.28 -4.14
N THR A 224 14.05 10.18 -4.29
CA THR A 224 12.98 10.09 -5.28
C THR A 224 11.79 10.95 -4.87
N ASP A 225 11.32 11.80 -5.77
CA ASP A 225 10.06 12.53 -5.59
C ASP A 225 8.87 11.63 -5.94
N PHE A 226 8.32 11.00 -4.92
CA PHE A 226 7.13 10.17 -5.05
C PHE A 226 5.83 10.96 -5.21
N ASN A 227 5.85 12.30 -5.21
CA ASN A 227 4.68 13.11 -5.54
C ASN A 227 4.50 13.28 -7.04
N SER A 228 5.52 13.00 -7.85
CA SER A 228 5.49 13.19 -9.30
C SER A 228 5.40 11.85 -10.04
N CYS A 229 4.66 11.81 -11.14
CA CYS A 229 4.59 10.61 -11.99
C CYS A 229 5.74 10.50 -13.01
N ARG A 230 6.64 11.50 -13.04
CA ARG A 230 7.80 11.60 -13.94
C ARG A 230 8.93 10.66 -13.54
#